data_AF-A0A1G6HJI6-F1
#
_entry.id   AF-A0A1G6HJI6-F1
#
_cell.length_a   1.000
_cell.length_b   1.000
_cell.length_c   1.000
_cell.angle_alpha   90.00
_cell.angle_beta   90.00
_cell.angle_gamma   90.00
#
_symmetry.space_group_name_H-M   'P 1'
#
loop_
_entity.id
_entity.type
_entity.pdbx_description
1 polymer ?
#
loop_
_entity_poly.entity_id
_entity_poly.type
_entity_poly.pdbx_seq_one_letter_code
_entity_poly.pdbx_strand_id
1 'polypeptide(L)' 'MDAERDRVVSGIIDELSPCYRGRLDTKQIAAVVNDTWNLLEGRSTVNSYLPILVTRRAREQLAALPPGADLQVAHRTRM' A
#
# COMPACT_ATOMS: atom_id res chain seq x y z
N MET A 1 -6.49 -18.00 4.43
CA MET A 1 -5.20 -17.91 3.69
C MET A 1 -4.61 -16.52 3.89
N ASP A 2 -4.87 -15.88 5.04
CA ASP A 2 -4.76 -14.42 5.19
C ASP A 2 -3.60 -14.04 6.12
N ALA A 3 -3.21 -14.93 7.03
CA ALA A 3 -2.12 -14.67 7.97
C ALA A 3 -0.75 -14.46 7.31
N GLU A 4 -0.48 -15.12 6.18
CA GLU A 4 0.78 -14.93 5.44
C GLU A 4 0.78 -13.58 4.70
N ARG A 5 -0.35 -13.24 4.05
CA ARG A 5 -0.55 -11.90 3.47
C ARG A 5 -0.38 -10.82 4.53
N ASP A 6 -1.02 -10.96 5.69
CA ASP A 6 -0.97 -9.97 6.76
C ASP A 6 0.45 -9.76 7.27
N ARG A 7 1.25 -10.82 7.39
CA ARG A 7 2.68 -10.72 7.73
C ARG A 7 3.47 -9.97 6.67
N VAL A 8 3.25 -10.29 5.40
CA VAL A 8 3.92 -9.62 4.29
C VAL A 8 3.54 -8.14 4.23
N VAL A 9 2.25 -7.83 4.29
CA VAL A 9 1.72 -6.45 4.31
C VAL A 9 2.29 -5.68 5.50
N SER A 10 2.34 -6.28 6.70
CA SER A 10 2.97 -5.69 7.87
C SER A 10 4.44 -5.37 7.62
N GLY A 11 5.20 -6.31 7.04
CA GLY A 11 6.61 -6.09 6.70
C GLY A 11 6.82 -4.93 5.71
N ILE A 12 5.94 -4.79 4.71
CA ILE A 12 5.98 -3.68 3.75
C ILE A 12 5.66 -2.34 4.45
N ILE A 13 4.69 -2.31 5.34
CA ILE A 13 4.34 -1.10 6.12
C ILE A 13 5.51 -0.70 7.01
N ASP A 14 6.16 -1.66 7.66
CA ASP A 14 7.33 -1.42 8.53
C ASP A 14 8.53 -0.91 7.72
N GLU A 15 8.73 -1.40 6.50
CA GLU A 15 9.76 -0.92 5.57
C GLU A 15 9.50 0.53 5.13
N LEU A 16 8.25 0.88 4.80
CA LEU A 16 7.91 2.20 4.25
C LEU A 16 7.73 3.28 5.34
N SER A 17 7.30 2.91 6.55
CA SER A 17 6.98 3.86 7.63
C SER A 17 8.12 4.83 7.98
N PRO A 18 9.40 4.39 8.11
CA PRO A 18 10.51 5.29 8.37
C PRO A 18 10.71 6.36 7.29
N CYS A 19 10.46 6.04 6.01
CA CYS A 19 10.67 6.96 4.90
C CYS A 19 9.65 8.11 4.86
N TYR A 20 8.47 7.92 5.45
CA TYR A 20 7.38 8.89 5.41
C TYR A 20 7.04 9.46 6.79
N ARG A 21 7.83 9.15 7.83
CA ARG A 21 7.65 9.65 9.19
C ARG A 21 7.56 11.18 9.20
N GLY A 22 6.50 11.70 9.83
CA GLY A 22 6.25 13.16 9.93
C GLY A 22 5.54 13.76 8.71
N ARG A 23 5.42 13.02 7.60
CA ARG A 23 4.62 13.42 6.42
C ARG A 23 3.30 12.65 6.33
N LEU A 24 3.32 11.35 6.62
CA LEU A 24 2.17 10.46 6.61
C LEU A 24 2.17 9.64 7.89
N ASP A 25 0.99 9.29 8.41
CA ASP A 25 0.87 8.36 9.52
C ASP A 25 0.82 6.90 9.04
N THR A 26 1.06 5.96 9.95
CA THR A 26 1.10 4.53 9.61
C THR A 26 -0.21 4.00 9.05
N LYS A 27 -1.38 4.54 9.44
CA LYS A 27 -2.69 4.13 8.89
C LYS A 27 -2.84 4.56 7.44
N GLN A 28 -2.36 5.75 7.10
CA GLN A 28 -2.30 6.25 5.72
C GLN A 28 -1.43 5.36 4.83
N ILE A 29 -0.25 4.98 5.33
CA ILE A 29 0.65 4.06 4.63
C ILE A 29 0.00 2.67 4.47
N ALA A 30 -0.61 2.15 5.53
CA ALA A 30 -1.32 0.87 5.52
C ALA A 30 -2.48 0.86 4.52
N ALA A 31 -3.25 1.96 4.42
CA ALA A 31 -4.33 2.09 3.45
C ALA A 31 -3.80 1.97 2.01
N VAL A 32 -2.76 2.74 1.66
CA VAL A 32 -2.15 2.71 0.33
C VAL A 32 -1.57 1.34 0.00
N VAL A 33 -0.90 0.68 0.96
CA VAL A 33 -0.35 -0.68 0.76
C VAL A 33 -1.47 -1.69 0.52
N ASN A 34 -2.55 -1.65 1.30
CA ASN A 34 -3.68 -2.57 1.14
C ASN A 34 -4.45 -2.33 -0.17
N ASP A 35 -4.69 -1.08 -0.55
CA ASP A 35 -5.34 -0.73 -1.81
C ASP A 35 -4.49 -1.19 -3.01
N THR A 36 -3.17 -0.99 -2.92
CA THR A 36 -2.22 -1.47 -3.93
C THR A 36 -2.23 -2.99 -4.04
N TRP A 37 -2.24 -3.70 -2.90
CA TRP A 37 -2.34 -5.15 -2.87
C TRP A 37 -3.61 -5.62 -3.57
N ASN A 38 -4.77 -5.11 -3.17
CA ASN A 38 -6.07 -5.50 -3.76
C ASN A 38 -6.12 -5.23 -5.27
N LEU A 39 -5.52 -4.12 -5.73
CA LEU A 39 -5.46 -3.77 -7.15
C LEU A 39 -4.56 -4.72 -7.95
N LEU A 40 -3.45 -5.16 -7.37
CA LEU A 40 -2.45 -6.00 -8.05
C LEU A 40 -2.72 -7.49 -7.91
N GLU A 41 -3.34 -7.95 -6.82
CA GLU A 41 -3.68 -9.36 -6.58
C GLU A 41 -4.58 -9.90 -7.70
N GLY A 42 -5.62 -9.15 -8.09
CA GLY A 42 -6.51 -9.54 -9.18
C GLY A 42 -5.88 -9.49 -10.59
N ARG A 43 -4.67 -8.94 -10.73
CA ARG A 43 -3.99 -8.73 -12.02
C ARG A 43 -2.68 -9.50 -12.15
N SER A 44 -2.15 -10.02 -11.05
CA SER A 44 -0.85 -10.67 -11.03
C SER A 44 -1.00 -12.15 -11.35
N THR A 45 -0.39 -12.58 -12.45
CA THR A 45 -0.38 -14.00 -12.85
C THR A 45 0.59 -14.82 -12.00
N VAL A 46 1.54 -14.18 -11.31
CA VAL A 46 2.55 -14.82 -10.45
C VAL A 46 2.58 -14.12 -9.09
N ASN A 47 1.99 -14.77 -8.08
CA ASN A 47 1.86 -14.22 -6.73
C ASN A 47 3.19 -14.09 -5.99
N SER A 48 4.23 -14.83 -6.38
CA SER A 48 5.57 -14.74 -5.76
C SER A 48 6.23 -13.37 -5.92
N TYR A 49 5.86 -12.62 -6.97
CA TYR A 49 6.39 -11.27 -7.20
C TYR A 49 5.45 -10.17 -6.68
N LEU A 50 4.23 -10.52 -6.28
CA LEU A 50 3.23 -9.57 -5.82
C LEU A 50 3.73 -8.67 -4.68
N PRO A 51 4.43 -9.17 -3.64
CA PRO A 51 4.94 -8.31 -2.57
C PRO A 51 5.89 -7.22 -3.08
N ILE A 52 6.81 -7.58 -3.98
CA ILE A 52 7.80 -6.64 -4.55
C ILE A 52 7.10 -5.57 -5.37
N LEU A 53 6.11 -5.97 -6.18
CA LEU A 53 5.32 -5.04 -7.00
C LEU A 53 4.49 -4.11 -6.12
N VAL A 54 3.90 -4.62 -5.03
CA VAL A 54 3.14 -3.83 -4.07
C VAL A 54 4.04 -2.81 -3.38
N THR A 55 5.19 -3.21 -2.84
CA THR A 55 6.14 -2.28 -2.20
C THR A 55 6.52 -1.15 -3.15
N ARG A 56 6.90 -1.49 -4.39
CA ARG A 56 7.29 -0.48 -5.38
C ARG A 56 6.15 0.48 -5.70
N ARG A 57 4.96 -0.05 -6.01
CA ARG A 57 3.82 0.79 -6.42
C ARG A 57 3.26 1.62 -5.28
N ALA A 58 3.20 1.07 -4.06
CA ALA A 58 2.80 1.81 -2.87
C ALA A 58 3.78 2.97 -2.61
N ARG A 59 5.10 2.73 -2.74
CA ARG A 59 6.11 3.78 -2.61
C ARG A 59 5.93 4.89 -3.64
N GLU A 60 5.67 4.56 -4.90
CA GLU A 60 5.41 5.55 -5.95
C GLU A 60 4.15 6.38 -5.65
N GLN A 61 3.06 5.73 -5.20
CA GLN A 61 1.84 6.42 -4.81
C GLN A 61 2.04 7.35 -3.61
N LEU A 62 2.70 6.88 -2.56
CA LEU A 62 3.00 7.68 -1.35
C LEU A 62 3.88 8.90 -1.68
N ALA A 63 4.86 8.75 -2.58
CA ALA A 63 5.72 9.84 -3.00
C ALA A 63 4.94 10.96 -3.73
N ALA A 64 3.91 10.57 -4.50
CA ALA A 64 3.06 11.47 -5.28
C ALA A 64 2.00 12.21 -4.44
N LEU A 65 1.75 11.82 -3.18
CA LEU A 65 0.76 12.48 -2.34
C LEU A 65 1.21 13.89 -1.92
N PRO A 66 0.39 14.94 -2.08
CA PRO A 66 0.73 16.26 -1.58
C PRO A 66 0.82 16.28 -0.03
N PRO A 67 1.57 17.22 0.56
CA PRO A 67 1.57 17.43 2.02
C PRO A 67 0.14 17.73 2.50
N GLY A 68 -0.32 17.01 3.53
CA GLY A 68 -1.70 17.16 4.04
C GLY A 68 -2.78 16.53 3.16
N ALA A 69 -2.42 15.63 2.25
CA ALA A 69 -3.39 14.81 1.54
C ALA A 69 -4.21 13.99 2.55
N ASP A 70 -5.50 14.31 2.67
CA ASP A 70 -6.44 13.43 3.33
C ASP A 70 -6.63 12.22 2.40
N LEU A 71 -6.02 11.09 2.76
CA LEU A 71 -6.34 9.79 2.16
C LEU A 71 -7.75 9.42 2.63
N GLN A 72 -8.75 10.14 2.12
CA GLN A 72 -10.11 9.69 2.07
C GLN A 72 -10.06 8.36 1.33
N VAL A 73 -10.15 7.27 2.12
CA VAL A 73 -10.21 5.89 1.66
C VAL A 73 -11.22 5.87 0.53
N ALA A 74 -10.73 5.90 -0.70
CA ALA A 74 -11.54 6.25 -1.85
C ALA A 74 -12.34 5.01 -2.24
N HIS A 75 -13.41 4.74 -1.48
CA HIS A 75 -14.57 3.97 -1.90
C HIS A 75 -15.35 4.69 -3.03
N ARG A 76 -14.65 5.40 -3.93
CA ARG A 76 -15.24 5.86 -5.18
C ARG A 76 -15.18 4.71 -6.16
N THR A 77 -16.17 3.82 -6.01
CA THR A 77 -17.00 3.35 -7.10
C THR A 77 -16.94 4.37 -8.24
N ARG A 78 -16.18 4.06 -9.29
CA ARG A 78 -16.35 4.72 -10.58
C ARG A 78 -17.09 3.73 -11.45
N MET A 79 -18.31 4.17 -11.79
CA MET A 79 -19.30 3.57 -12.69
C MET A 79 -18.71 2.81 -13.87
#